data_AF-A0A6I6A069-F1
#
_entry.id   AF-A0A6I6A069-F1
#
_cell.length_a   1.000
_cell.length_b   1.000
_cell.length_c   1.000
_cell.angle_alpha   90.00
_cell.angle_beta   90.00
_cell.angle_gamma   90.00
#
_symmetry.space_group_name_H-M   'P 1'
#
loop_
_entity.id
_entity.type
_entity.pdbx_description
1 polymer ?
#
loop_
_entity_poly.entity_id
_entity_poly.type
_entity_poly.pdbx_seq_one_letter_code
_entity_poly.pdbx_strand_id
1 'polypeptide(L)'
;MTFPYQEVELEKDGSVHDRRQVDAALTMLEEEHVGDVLLLVHGWNNDVPAARRMYDRLMTSLEGVRPQVDGAGDLRIGVVGVLWPSIRWADDVAGGGASAAESAAALQADIADRVEDPAAAARLEALVPRLRDSAPARAEYLQVLRALLPPSRTWTTTTPFRRRCAPRLRTPTRPSPWPRAPRTWRTHPWRAAVRPASASAPCSRGRASCSTRSPTTR
;
A
#
# COMPACT_ATOMS: atom_id res chain seq x y z
N MET A 1 1.60 14.32 20.79
CA MET A 1 1.73 12.86 20.65
C MET A 1 2.80 12.41 21.64
N THR A 2 2.46 11.45 22.48
CA THR A 2 3.32 10.89 23.53
C THR A 2 4.19 9.74 23.00
N PHE A 3 3.84 9.16 21.86
CA PHE A 3 4.67 8.17 21.19
C PHE A 3 5.66 8.84 20.23
N PRO A 4 6.95 8.43 20.24
CA PRO A 4 7.87 8.76 19.15
C PRO A 4 7.28 8.32 17.81
N TYR A 5 7.33 9.21 16.81
CA TYR A 5 6.66 9.02 15.54
C TYR A 5 7.55 9.43 14.36
N GLN A 6 7.60 8.60 13.33
CA GLN A 6 8.22 8.91 12.05
C GLN A 6 7.37 8.40 10.88
N GLU A 7 7.49 9.07 9.73
CA GLU A 7 6.77 8.71 8.50
C GLU A 7 7.71 8.07 7.48
N VAL A 8 7.18 7.09 6.74
CA VAL A 8 7.83 6.49 5.57
C VAL A 8 6.85 6.52 4.42
N GLU A 9 7.22 7.21 3.34
CA GLU A 9 6.45 7.27 2.12
C GLU A 9 6.85 6.13 1.18
N LEU A 10 5.83 5.51 0.60
CA LEU A 10 5.96 4.48 -0.41
C LEU A 10 5.44 5.00 -1.75
N GLU A 11 6.12 4.58 -2.81
CA GLU A 11 5.71 4.79 -4.18
C GLU A 11 4.55 3.86 -4.57
N LYS A 12 3.93 4.13 -5.74
CA LYS A 12 2.79 3.33 -6.22
C LYS A 12 3.10 1.83 -6.40
N ASP A 13 4.38 1.48 -6.57
CA ASP A 13 4.83 0.10 -6.75
C ASP A 13 5.25 -0.55 -5.42
N GLY A 14 5.08 0.15 -4.31
CA GLY A 14 5.47 -0.29 -2.97
C GLY A 14 6.95 -0.13 -2.66
N SER A 15 7.74 0.49 -3.55
CA SER A 15 9.11 0.89 -3.23
C SER A 15 9.12 2.08 -2.27
N VAL A 16 10.23 2.26 -1.55
CA VAL A 16 10.39 3.40 -0.63
C VAL A 16 10.66 4.67 -1.44
N HIS A 17 9.92 5.74 -1.18
CA HIS A 17 10.10 7.04 -1.85
C HIS A 17 11.47 7.67 -1.54
N ASP A 18 11.80 7.79 -0.25
CA ASP A 18 13.12 8.26 0.21
C ASP A 18 13.68 7.34 1.30
N ARG A 19 14.84 6.74 1.04
CA ARG A 19 15.50 5.85 2.00
C ARG A 19 15.85 6.54 3.31
N ARG A 20 16.08 7.86 3.29
CA ARG A 20 16.38 8.65 4.50
C ARG A 20 15.23 8.64 5.50
N GLN A 21 13.99 8.50 5.04
CA GLN A 21 12.82 8.39 5.92
C GLN A 21 12.87 7.07 6.71
N VAL A 22 13.28 5.98 6.06
CA VAL A 22 13.49 4.70 6.74
C VAL A 22 14.63 4.80 7.74
N ASP A 23 15.74 5.42 7.36
CA ASP A 23 16.90 5.58 8.25
C ASP A 23 16.54 6.46 9.46
N ALA A 24 15.75 7.52 9.27
CA ALA A 24 15.24 8.38 10.34
C ALA A 24 14.28 7.63 11.27
N ALA A 25 13.39 6.79 10.73
CA ALA A 25 12.53 5.92 11.54
C ALA A 25 13.37 4.94 12.38
N LEU A 26 14.35 4.27 11.79
CA LEU A 26 15.23 3.35 12.52
C LEU A 26 16.04 4.07 13.60
N THR A 27 16.56 5.26 13.30
CA THR A 27 17.31 6.09 14.26
C THR A 27 16.44 6.47 15.45
N MET A 28 15.21 6.92 15.20
CA MET A 28 14.24 7.24 16.26
C MET A 28 13.95 6.01 17.14
N LEU A 29 13.77 4.83 16.55
CA LEU A 29 13.52 3.60 17.32
C LEU A 29 14.69 3.23 18.23
N GLU A 30 15.93 3.43 17.77
CA GLU A 30 17.15 3.18 18.53
C GLU A 30 17.33 4.22 19.66
N GLU A 31 17.24 5.51 19.35
CA GLU A 31 17.47 6.62 20.30
C GLU A 31 16.42 6.62 21.44
N GLU A 32 15.17 6.33 21.11
CA GLU A 32 14.06 6.27 22.08
C GLU A 32 13.98 4.92 22.81
N HIS A 33 14.92 4.00 22.53
CA HIS A 33 14.98 2.66 23.14
C HIS A 33 13.65 1.91 23.04
N VAL A 34 13.02 2.00 21.86
CA VAL A 34 11.72 1.38 21.56
C VAL A 34 11.86 -0.14 21.61
N GLY A 35 10.97 -0.78 22.38
CA GLY A 35 10.86 -2.23 22.46
C GLY A 35 9.76 -2.80 21.60
N ASP A 36 8.75 -1.98 21.29
CA ASP A 36 7.51 -2.35 20.64
C ASP A 36 7.22 -1.38 19.49
N VAL A 37 7.15 -1.87 18.25
CA VAL A 37 6.90 -1.01 17.08
C VAL A 37 5.45 -1.15 16.63
N LEU A 38 4.75 -0.02 16.56
CA LEU A 38 3.43 0.06 15.94
C LEU A 38 3.58 0.63 14.52
N LEU A 39 3.36 -0.20 13.52
CA LEU A 39 3.34 0.21 12.12
C LEU A 39 1.91 0.56 11.70
N LEU A 40 1.68 1.81 11.33
CA LEU A 40 0.38 2.28 10.86
C LEU A 40 0.39 2.34 9.34
N VAL A 41 -0.51 1.59 8.71
CA VAL A 41 -0.65 1.58 7.25
C VAL A 41 -2.11 1.86 6.92
N HIS A 42 -2.36 2.93 6.15
CA HIS A 42 -3.71 3.31 5.78
C HIS A 42 -4.20 2.45 4.60
N GLY A 43 -5.53 2.29 4.54
CA GLY A 43 -6.17 1.55 3.46
C GLY A 43 -6.34 2.36 2.18
N TRP A 44 -6.80 1.66 1.15
CA TRP A 44 -7.24 2.20 -0.14
C TRP A 44 -8.31 3.31 0.05
N ASN A 45 -8.25 4.38 -0.76
CA ASN A 45 -9.15 5.54 -0.76
C ASN A 45 -8.92 6.59 0.34
N ASN A 46 -7.67 6.75 0.79
CA ASN A 46 -7.29 7.87 1.65
C ASN A 46 -6.18 8.68 0.98
N ASP A 47 -6.33 10.01 1.01
CA ASP A 47 -5.22 10.92 0.73
C ASP A 47 -4.24 10.96 1.92
N VAL A 48 -3.03 11.44 1.68
CA VAL A 48 -2.00 11.56 2.73
C VAL A 48 -2.51 12.38 3.94
N PRO A 49 -3.20 13.53 3.76
CA PRO A 49 -3.80 14.24 4.88
C PRO A 49 -4.83 13.42 5.69
N ALA A 50 -5.69 12.63 5.04
CA ALA A 50 -6.66 11.77 5.72
C ALA A 50 -5.98 10.63 6.48
N ALA A 51 -4.94 10.04 5.90
CA ALA A 51 -4.12 9.05 6.57
C ALA A 51 -3.51 9.60 7.86
N ARG A 52 -2.89 10.79 7.81
CA ARG A 52 -2.34 11.48 9.00
C ARG A 52 -3.41 11.72 10.06
N ARG A 53 -4.58 12.26 9.68
CA ARG A 53 -5.70 12.45 10.63
C ARG A 53 -6.16 11.13 11.27
N MET A 54 -6.13 10.04 10.53
CA MET A 54 -6.49 8.71 11.04
C MET A 54 -5.45 8.21 12.04
N TYR A 55 -4.16 8.36 11.72
CA TYR A 55 -3.06 7.99 12.60
C TYR A 55 -3.10 8.79 13.89
N ASP A 56 -3.30 10.11 13.81
CA ASP A 56 -3.42 10.99 14.98
C ASP A 56 -4.56 10.54 15.89
N ARG A 57 -5.76 10.32 15.33
CA ARG A 57 -6.93 9.86 16.10
C ARG A 57 -6.69 8.52 16.78
N LEU A 58 -6.05 7.58 16.08
CA LEU A 58 -5.73 6.27 16.63
C LEU A 58 -4.71 6.40 17.77
N MET A 59 -3.64 7.15 17.57
CA MET A 59 -2.61 7.39 18.60
C MET A 59 -3.21 8.07 19.82
N THR A 60 -4.04 9.10 19.66
CA THR A 60 -4.77 9.74 20.76
C THR A 60 -5.70 8.76 21.49
N SER A 61 -6.37 7.86 20.76
CA SER A 61 -7.22 6.84 21.38
C SER A 61 -6.41 5.83 22.19
N LEU A 62 -5.24 5.41 21.66
CA LEU A 62 -4.31 4.54 22.36
C LEU A 62 -3.77 5.20 23.63
N GLU A 63 -3.39 6.48 23.56
CA GLU A 63 -2.97 7.27 24.72
C GLU A 63 -4.07 7.30 25.80
N GLY A 64 -5.34 7.48 25.41
CA GLY A 64 -6.47 7.52 26.34
C GLY A 64 -6.78 6.20 27.03
N VAL A 65 -6.59 5.06 26.34
CA VAL A 65 -6.90 3.73 26.87
C VAL A 65 -5.72 3.10 27.60
N ARG A 66 -4.48 3.44 27.23
CA ARG A 66 -3.26 2.81 27.77
C ARG A 66 -3.19 2.77 29.32
N PRO A 67 -3.55 3.81 30.08
CA PRO A 67 -3.51 3.76 31.55
C PRO A 67 -4.50 2.77 32.17
N GLN A 68 -5.50 2.31 31.41
CA GLN A 68 -6.57 1.42 31.85
C GLN A 68 -6.25 -0.06 31.59
N VAL A 69 -5.13 -0.35 30.93
CA VAL A 69 -4.74 -1.71 30.54
C VAL A 69 -3.51 -2.11 31.34
N ASP A 70 -3.66 -3.13 32.17
CA ASP A 70 -2.56 -3.68 32.98
C ASP A 70 -1.37 -4.07 32.11
N GLY A 71 -0.16 -3.64 32.51
CA GLY A 71 1.09 -3.89 31.79
C GLY A 71 1.31 -3.03 30.54
N ALA A 72 0.32 -2.29 30.05
CA ALA A 72 0.51 -1.43 28.87
C ALA A 72 1.40 -0.20 29.17
N GLY A 73 1.53 0.19 30.44
CA GLY A 73 2.47 1.22 30.88
C GLY A 73 3.94 0.85 30.64
N ASP A 74 4.28 -0.45 30.72
CA ASP A 74 5.66 -0.93 30.60
C ASP A 74 6.15 -1.01 29.14
N LEU A 75 5.23 -1.01 28.18
CA LEU A 75 5.54 -1.06 26.75
C LEU A 75 6.27 0.21 26.31
N ARG A 76 7.33 0.04 25.54
CA ARG A 76 8.07 1.16 24.95
C ARG A 76 7.69 1.24 23.49
N ILE A 77 6.57 1.90 23.23
CA ILE A 77 5.95 1.95 21.90
C ILE A 77 6.54 3.10 21.08
N GLY A 78 7.10 2.77 19.92
CA GLY A 78 7.42 3.72 18.85
C GLY A 78 6.49 3.49 17.67
N VAL A 79 6.11 4.55 16.98
CA VAL A 79 5.13 4.50 15.89
C VAL A 79 5.80 4.87 14.56
N VAL A 80 5.55 4.06 13.54
CA VAL A 80 5.97 4.37 12.16
C VAL A 80 4.74 4.43 11.27
N GLY A 81 4.45 5.61 10.72
CA GLY A 81 3.35 5.84 9.78
C GLY A 81 3.80 5.59 8.36
N VAL A 82 3.16 4.65 7.66
CA VAL A 82 3.40 4.37 6.25
C VAL A 82 2.39 5.16 5.42
N LEU A 83 2.89 5.97 4.48
CA LEU A 83 2.06 6.79 3.60
C LEU A 83 2.17 6.25 2.17
N TRP A 84 1.04 5.94 1.56
CA TRP A 84 0.95 5.41 0.20
C TRP A 84 0.03 6.32 -0.66
N PRO A 85 0.36 6.58 -1.93
CA PRO A 85 -0.52 7.31 -2.85
C PRO A 85 -1.75 6.45 -3.22
N SER A 86 -2.79 6.45 -2.37
CA SER A 86 -3.89 5.46 -2.38
C SER A 86 -5.26 5.99 -2.81
N ILE A 87 -5.33 7.22 -3.32
CA ILE A 87 -6.57 7.79 -3.86
C ILE A 87 -6.88 7.10 -5.20
N ARG A 88 -8.06 6.48 -5.30
CA ARG A 88 -8.49 5.80 -6.53
C ARG A 88 -8.92 6.78 -7.62
N TRP A 89 -9.25 8.01 -7.23
CA TRP A 89 -9.69 9.11 -8.09
C TRP A 89 -9.32 10.45 -7.44
N ALA A 90 -8.14 10.98 -7.75
CA ALA A 90 -7.89 12.40 -7.48
C ALA A 90 -8.68 13.15 -8.54
N ASP A 91 -9.93 13.43 -8.22
CA ASP A 91 -10.83 14.20 -9.07
C ASP A 91 -10.37 15.69 -8.97
N ASP A 92 -10.35 16.56 -9.98
CA ASP A 92 -11.45 16.83 -10.91
C ASP A 92 -12.83 16.45 -10.37
N VAL A 93 -13.06 16.68 -9.06
CA VAL A 93 -14.34 16.33 -8.40
C VAL A 93 -15.31 17.46 -8.70
N ALA A 94 -15.84 17.43 -9.92
CA ALA A 94 -17.25 17.72 -10.11
C ALA A 94 -18.08 16.63 -9.38
N GLY A 95 -18.01 16.58 -8.06
CA GLY A 95 -18.63 15.51 -7.26
C GLY A 95 -18.80 15.82 -5.78
N GLY A 96 -18.64 17.09 -5.40
CA GLY A 96 -18.84 17.55 -4.03
C GLY A 96 -19.41 18.96 -4.00
N GLY A 97 -20.71 19.10 -4.29
CA GLY A 97 -21.45 20.33 -3.99
C GLY A 97 -21.73 21.28 -5.16
N ALA A 98 -21.60 20.84 -6.42
CA ALA A 98 -22.31 21.53 -7.50
C ALA A 98 -23.81 21.44 -7.21
N SER A 99 -24.54 22.52 -7.44
CA SER A 99 -25.98 22.57 -7.17
C SER A 99 -26.67 21.36 -7.82
N ALA A 100 -27.75 20.86 -7.21
CA ALA A 100 -28.49 19.72 -7.78
C ALA A 100 -28.94 19.97 -9.23
N ALA A 101 -29.07 21.25 -9.63
CA ALA A 101 -29.34 21.67 -10.99
C ALA A 101 -28.13 21.49 -11.94
N GLU A 102 -26.93 21.89 -11.53
CA GLU A 102 -25.69 21.67 -12.32
C GLU A 102 -25.40 20.17 -12.46
N SER A 103 -25.64 19.40 -11.41
CA SER A 103 -25.48 17.94 -11.43
C SER A 103 -26.49 17.25 -12.35
N ALA A 104 -27.71 17.79 -12.48
CA ALA A 104 -28.74 17.25 -13.36
C ALA A 104 -28.46 17.56 -14.85
N ALA A 105 -28.05 18.80 -15.16
CA ALA A 105 -27.71 19.19 -16.53
C ALA A 105 -26.48 18.43 -17.05
N ALA A 106 -25.44 18.26 -16.21
CA ALA A 106 -24.28 17.44 -16.55
C ALA A 106 -24.67 15.98 -16.82
N LEU A 107 -25.52 15.40 -15.96
CA LEU A 107 -26.00 14.03 -16.15
C LEU A 107 -26.83 13.88 -17.44
N GLN A 108 -27.65 14.88 -17.80
CA GLN A 108 -28.39 14.87 -19.06
C GLN A 108 -27.46 14.95 -20.28
N ALA A 109 -26.43 15.78 -20.24
CA ALA A 109 -25.43 15.84 -21.30
C ALA A 109 -24.69 14.50 -21.46
N ASP A 110 -24.33 13.86 -20.35
CA ASP A 110 -23.69 12.54 -20.37
C ASP A 110 -24.60 11.44 -20.94
N ILE A 111 -25.91 11.49 -20.68
CA ILE A 111 -26.87 10.56 -21.26
C ILE A 111 -26.94 10.76 -22.78
N ALA A 112 -27.05 12.01 -23.24
CA ALA A 112 -27.12 12.33 -24.66
C ALA A 112 -25.85 11.94 -25.43
N ASP A 113 -24.68 12.05 -24.80
CA ASP A 113 -23.39 11.69 -25.40
C ASP A 113 -23.15 10.17 -25.47
N ARG A 114 -23.54 9.42 -24.41
CA ARG A 114 -23.09 8.03 -24.22
C ARG A 114 -24.15 6.97 -24.44
N VAL A 115 -25.44 7.32 -24.45
CA VAL A 115 -26.51 6.35 -24.65
C VAL A 115 -26.90 6.32 -26.13
N GLU A 116 -26.46 5.27 -26.82
CA GLU A 116 -26.69 5.10 -28.26
C GLU A 116 -28.16 4.89 -28.64
N ASP A 117 -28.96 4.22 -27.78
CA ASP A 117 -30.39 4.01 -28.02
C ASP A 117 -31.18 5.30 -27.69
N PRO A 118 -31.74 6.01 -28.70
CA PRO A 118 -32.43 7.27 -28.49
C PRO A 118 -33.69 7.11 -27.63
N ALA A 119 -34.35 5.95 -27.67
CA ALA A 119 -35.54 5.70 -26.87
C ALA A 119 -35.19 5.46 -25.39
N ALA A 120 -34.00 4.91 -25.12
CA ALA A 120 -33.50 4.77 -23.76
C ALA A 120 -32.94 6.08 -23.21
N ALA A 121 -32.21 6.86 -24.04
CA ALA A 121 -31.70 8.17 -23.68
C ALA A 121 -32.83 9.11 -23.25
N ALA A 122 -33.88 9.24 -24.07
CA ALA A 122 -35.04 10.09 -23.75
C ALA A 122 -35.75 9.66 -22.44
N ARG A 123 -35.82 8.35 -22.16
CA ARG A 123 -36.41 7.83 -20.91
C ARG A 123 -35.54 8.15 -19.70
N LEU A 124 -34.22 8.01 -19.81
CA LEU A 124 -33.28 8.35 -18.75
C LEU A 124 -33.31 9.86 -18.45
N GLU A 125 -33.27 10.71 -19.49
CA GLU A 125 -33.32 12.17 -19.37
C GLU A 125 -34.58 12.67 -18.66
N ALA A 126 -35.73 12.09 -18.96
CA ALA A 126 -37.01 12.43 -18.34
C ALA A 126 -37.06 12.10 -16.83
N LEU A 127 -36.25 11.13 -16.39
CA LEU A 127 -36.18 10.71 -15.00
C LEU A 127 -35.21 11.57 -14.18
N VAL A 128 -34.20 12.18 -14.80
CA VAL A 128 -33.13 12.94 -14.13
C VAL A 128 -33.66 13.96 -13.09
N PRO A 129 -34.65 14.82 -13.42
CA PRO A 129 -35.15 15.83 -12.47
C PRO A 129 -35.78 15.23 -11.20
N ARG A 130 -36.19 13.96 -11.24
CA ARG A 130 -36.93 13.29 -10.15
C ARG A 130 -36.06 12.34 -9.33
N LEU A 131 -34.80 12.14 -9.71
CA LEU A 131 -33.93 11.13 -9.08
C LEU A 131 -33.68 11.42 -7.59
N ARG A 132 -33.65 12.69 -7.19
CA ARG A 132 -33.42 13.07 -5.78
C ARG A 132 -34.56 12.62 -4.88
N ASP A 133 -35.80 12.89 -5.29
CA ASP A 133 -36.95 12.83 -4.39
C ASP A 133 -37.84 11.59 -4.62
N SER A 134 -37.64 10.85 -5.71
CA SER A 134 -38.49 9.71 -6.08
C SER A 134 -37.72 8.38 -6.12
N ALA A 135 -37.94 7.52 -5.13
CA ALA A 135 -37.44 6.15 -5.14
C ALA A 135 -37.92 5.33 -6.36
N PRO A 136 -39.19 5.44 -6.80
CA PRO A 136 -39.63 4.83 -8.05
C PRO A 136 -38.86 5.33 -9.28
N ALA A 137 -38.57 6.63 -9.38
CA ALA A 137 -37.81 7.18 -10.52
C ALA A 137 -36.38 6.63 -10.55
N ARG A 138 -35.73 6.48 -9.37
CA ARG A 138 -34.41 5.83 -9.28
C ARG A 138 -34.46 4.36 -9.70
N ALA A 139 -35.49 3.63 -9.29
CA ALA A 139 -35.65 2.23 -9.65
C ALA A 139 -35.82 2.04 -11.16
N GLU A 140 -36.67 2.87 -11.79
CA GLU A 140 -36.90 2.88 -13.23
C GLU A 140 -35.64 3.28 -14.01
N TYR A 141 -34.94 4.32 -13.54
CA TYR A 141 -33.67 4.75 -14.15
C TYR A 141 -32.64 3.62 -14.19
N LEU A 142 -32.48 2.90 -13.07
CA LEU A 142 -31.58 1.74 -12.99
C LEU A 142 -32.06 0.57 -13.86
N GLN A 143 -33.37 0.40 -14.03
CA GLN A 143 -33.91 -0.65 -14.88
C GLN A 143 -33.60 -0.39 -16.36
N VAL A 144 -33.81 0.85 -16.82
CA VAL A 144 -33.47 1.26 -18.19
C VAL A 144 -31.97 1.14 -18.44
N LEU A 145 -31.14 1.62 -17.51
CA LEU A 145 -29.69 1.52 -17.64
C LEU A 145 -29.19 0.07 -17.70
N ARG A 146 -29.75 -0.83 -16.88
CA ARG A 146 -29.38 -2.26 -16.92
C ARG A 146 -29.78 -2.94 -18.22
N ALA A 147 -30.87 -2.54 -18.85
CA ALA A 147 -31.30 -3.08 -20.13
C ALA A 147 -30.34 -2.72 -21.28
N LEU A 148 -29.58 -1.62 -21.14
CA LEU A 148 -28.54 -1.21 -22.08
C LEU A 148 -27.22 -1.95 -21.90
N LEU A 149 -27.01 -2.58 -20.73
CA LEU A 149 -25.79 -3.34 -20.49
C LEU A 149 -25.86 -4.65 -21.28
N PRO A 150 -24.74 -5.09 -21.90
CA PRO A 150 -24.67 -6.42 -22.49
C PRO A 150 -25.02 -7.46 -21.43
N PRO A 151 -25.66 -8.59 -21.81
CA PRO A 151 -25.97 -9.65 -20.87
C PRO A 151 -24.69 -10.00 -20.11
N SER A 152 -24.77 -9.87 -18.78
CA SER A 152 -23.65 -10.18 -17.91
C SER A 152 -23.16 -11.58 -18.27
N ARG A 153 -21.90 -11.71 -18.69
CA ARG A 153 -21.28 -13.02 -18.90
C ARG A 153 -21.48 -13.80 -17.61
N THR A 154 -22.40 -14.76 -17.64
CA THR A 154 -22.50 -15.75 -16.60
C THR A 154 -21.17 -16.48 -16.64
N TRP A 155 -20.32 -16.26 -15.64
CA TRP A 155 -19.22 -17.18 -15.43
C TRP A 155 -19.87 -18.53 -15.18
N THR A 156 -19.83 -19.43 -16.17
CA THR A 156 -20.18 -20.83 -15.97
C THR A 156 -19.19 -21.38 -14.96
N THR A 157 -19.57 -21.36 -13.69
CA THR A 157 -18.93 -22.17 -12.65
C THR A 157 -19.35 -23.62 -12.87
N THR A 158 -18.97 -24.19 -14.01
CA THR A 158 -19.06 -25.64 -14.26
C THR A 158 -17.66 -26.20 -14.36
N THR A 159 -16.83 -25.87 -13.37
CA THR A 159 -15.88 -26.85 -12.87
C THR A 159 -16.42 -27.22 -11.50
N PRO A 160 -17.00 -28.41 -11.30
CA PRO A 160 -17.27 -28.87 -9.94
C PRO A 160 -15.93 -28.78 -9.22
N PHE A 161 -15.88 -28.01 -8.14
CA PHE A 161 -14.77 -28.05 -7.19
C PHE A 161 -14.75 -29.49 -6.67
N ARG A 162 -14.01 -30.36 -7.36
CA ARG A 162 -13.73 -31.70 -6.91
C ARG A 162 -12.92 -31.45 -5.64
N ARG A 163 -13.57 -31.58 -4.48
CA ARG A 163 -12.88 -31.87 -3.24
C ARG A 163 -12.09 -33.15 -3.52
N ARG A 164 -10.86 -33.01 -4.01
CA ARG A 164 -9.82 -33.96 -3.65
C ARG A 164 -9.71 -33.75 -2.16
N CYS A 165 -10.39 -34.61 -1.40
CA CYS A 165 -9.96 -34.88 -0.04
C CYS A 165 -8.46 -35.17 -0.18
N ALA A 166 -7.64 -34.22 0.27
CA ALA A 166 -6.24 -34.50 0.49
C ALA A 166 -6.19 -35.78 1.35
N PRO A 167 -5.31 -36.75 1.04
CA PRO A 167 -5.10 -37.85 1.96
C PRO A 167 -4.81 -37.23 3.31
N ARG A 168 -5.51 -37.69 4.37
CA ARG A 168 -5.33 -37.22 5.74
C ARG A 168 -3.84 -36.99 5.96
N LEU A 169 -3.45 -35.72 6.11
CA LEU A 169 -2.12 -35.40 6.59
C LEU A 169 -2.04 -36.09 7.94
N ARG A 170 -1.19 -37.12 8.03
CA ARG A 170 -0.78 -37.65 9.32
C ARG A 170 -0.30 -36.45 10.11
N THR A 171 -0.94 -36.19 11.25
CA THR A 171 -0.44 -35.25 12.25
C THR A 171 1.03 -35.57 12.50
N PRO A 172 1.96 -34.64 12.22
CA PRO A 172 3.32 -34.85 12.66
C PRO A 172 3.28 -34.90 14.18
N THR A 173 3.80 -35.98 14.74
CA THR A 173 4.07 -36.13 16.17
C THR A 173 4.78 -34.87 16.66
N ARG A 174 4.22 -34.27 17.70
CA ARG A 174 4.71 -33.08 18.39
C ARG A 174 6.23 -33.20 18.61
N PRO A 175 7.10 -32.31 18.08
CA PRO A 175 8.49 -32.31 18.49
C PRO A 175 8.57 -31.94 19.98
N SER A 176 9.48 -32.63 20.67
CA SER A 176 9.89 -32.44 22.06
C SER A 176 10.05 -30.95 22.44
N PRO A 177 9.81 -30.56 23.71
CA PRO A 177 10.04 -29.18 24.14
C PRO A 177 11.45 -28.69 23.81
N TRP A 178 11.50 -27.47 23.26
CA TRP A 178 12.71 -26.74 22.92
C TRP A 178 13.75 -26.79 24.06
N PRO A 179 15.04 -27.04 23.77
CA PRO A 179 16.07 -26.89 24.78
C PRO A 179 16.18 -25.42 25.19
N ARG A 180 16.23 -25.17 26.51
CA ARG A 180 16.46 -23.84 27.06
C ARG A 180 17.75 -23.26 26.48
N ALA A 181 17.70 -22.00 26.03
CA ALA A 181 18.87 -21.28 25.55
C ALA A 181 19.96 -21.20 26.63
N PRO A 182 21.25 -21.44 26.31
CA PRO A 182 22.33 -21.26 27.25
C PRO A 182 22.54 -19.77 27.59
N ARG A 183 22.72 -19.50 28.88
CA ARG A 183 23.02 -18.18 29.47
C ARG A 183 24.43 -17.69 29.12
N THR A 184 24.77 -17.46 27.85
CA THR A 184 26.00 -16.73 27.48
C THR A 184 25.86 -16.05 26.11
N TRP A 185 25.15 -14.93 26.07
CA TRP A 185 25.32 -13.92 25.02
C TRP A 185 25.53 -12.56 25.70
N ARG A 186 26.68 -12.43 26.39
CA ARG A 186 27.29 -11.13 26.63
C ARG A 186 28.46 -11.01 25.65
N THR A 187 28.56 -9.82 25.06
CA THR A 187 29.67 -9.26 24.27
C THR A 187 29.99 -9.88 22.91
N HIS A 188 29.55 -9.26 21.81
CA HIS A 188 30.44 -8.54 20.88
C HIS A 188 29.69 -7.84 19.71
N PRO A 189 30.27 -6.74 19.15
CA PRO A 189 29.56 -5.77 18.31
C PRO A 189 29.50 -6.19 16.84
N TRP A 190 28.39 -5.86 16.18
CA TRP A 190 28.22 -6.03 14.74
C TRP A 190 29.12 -5.03 13.98
N ARG A 191 30.13 -5.54 13.26
CA ARG A 191 30.80 -4.80 12.18
C ARG A 191 30.15 -5.17 10.85
N ALA A 192 29.77 -4.13 10.11
CA ALA A 192 29.29 -4.20 8.74
C ALA A 192 30.33 -4.82 7.80
N ALA A 193 29.90 -5.74 6.93
CA ALA A 193 30.69 -6.26 5.82
C ALA A 193 30.20 -5.62 4.51
N VAL A 194 30.91 -4.57 4.08
CA VAL A 194 30.88 -4.07 2.70
C VAL A 194 31.74 -5.01 1.85
N ARG A 195 31.20 -5.58 0.77
CA ARG A 195 31.96 -6.31 -0.26
C ARG A 195 32.23 -5.39 -1.45
N PRO A 196 33.49 -5.20 -1.90
CA PRO A 196 33.74 -4.63 -3.21
C PRO A 196 33.74 -5.71 -4.31
N ALA A 197 33.26 -5.33 -5.49
CA ALA A 197 33.25 -6.14 -6.69
C ALA A 197 34.68 -6.39 -7.23
N SER A 198 34.94 -7.64 -7.63
CA SER A 198 36.20 -8.12 -8.18
C SER A 198 36.40 -7.66 -9.64
N ALA A 199 37.51 -6.97 -9.91
CA ALA A 199 38.03 -6.77 -11.26
C ALA A 199 39.10 -7.81 -11.58
N SER A 200 38.95 -8.48 -12.72
CA SER A 200 39.79 -9.55 -13.23
C SER A 200 41.15 -9.01 -13.74
N ALA A 201 42.24 -9.67 -13.37
CA ALA A 201 43.58 -9.45 -13.92
C ALA A 201 43.86 -10.38 -15.13
N PRO A 202 44.73 -10.01 -16.08
CA PRO A 202 45.37 -10.97 -16.98
C PRO A 202 46.84 -11.26 -16.60
N CYS A 203 47.23 -12.48 -16.97
CA CYS A 203 48.46 -13.22 -16.68
C CYS A 203 49.80 -12.57 -17.09
N SER A 204 50.81 -12.85 -16.27
CA SER A 204 52.24 -12.66 -16.50
C SER A 204 52.92 -13.86 -17.18
N ARG A 205 53.65 -13.65 -18.28
CA ARG A 205 54.86 -14.37 -18.80
C ARG A 205 55.49 -13.42 -19.83
N GLY A 206 56.79 -13.22 -20.04
CA GLY A 206 58.06 -13.80 -19.61
C GLY A 206 59.21 -12.87 -20.10
N ARG A 207 60.45 -13.24 -19.81
CA ARG A 207 61.69 -12.41 -19.79
C ARG A 207 62.32 -12.03 -21.16
N ALA A 208 63.28 -11.09 -21.05
CA ALA A 208 64.47 -10.80 -21.89
C ALA A 208 64.21 -10.00 -23.19
N SER A 209 65.03 -9.06 -23.69
CA SER A 209 66.38 -8.57 -23.42
C SER A 209 66.62 -7.23 -24.19
N CYS A 210 67.68 -6.49 -23.80
CA CYS A 210 68.40 -5.40 -24.50
C CYS A 210 68.06 -5.04 -25.97
N SER A 211 67.91 -3.74 -26.29
CA SER A 211 69.00 -2.89 -26.82
C SER A 211 68.54 -1.46 -27.19
N THR A 212 69.40 -0.50 -26.88
CA THR A 212 69.68 0.82 -27.49
C THR A 212 68.82 1.38 -28.64
N ARG A 213 68.32 2.62 -28.50
CA ARG A 213 68.76 3.86 -29.21
C ARG A 213 67.77 5.02 -29.02
N SER A 214 68.29 6.19 -28.65
CA SER A 214 67.68 7.52 -28.87
C SER A 214 67.90 7.96 -30.34
N PRO A 215 67.57 9.21 -30.73
CA PRO A 215 66.32 9.99 -30.65
C PRO A 215 65.83 10.32 -32.10
N THR A 216 64.83 11.18 -32.30
CA THR A 216 64.79 12.32 -33.28
C THR A 216 63.35 12.79 -33.53
N THR A 217 63.09 14.03 -33.12
CA THR A 217 62.36 15.13 -33.80
C THR A 217 61.42 14.79 -34.98
N ARG A 218 60.14 15.21 -34.89
CA ARG A 218 59.62 16.46 -35.49
C ARG A 218 58.20 16.76 -35.02
#